data_AF-A0A6A5YX08-F1
#
_entry.id   AF-A0A6A5YX08-F1
#
_cell.length_a   1.000
_cell.length_b   1.000
_cell.length_c   1.000
_cell.angle_alpha   90.00
_cell.angle_beta   90.00
_cell.angle_gamma   90.00
#
_symmetry.space_group_name_H-M   'P 1'
#
loop_
_entity.id
_entity.type
_entity.pdbx_description
1 polymer ?
#
loop_
_entity_poly.entity_id
_entity_poly.type
_entity_poly.pdbx_seq_one_letter_code
_entity_poly.pdbx_strand_id
1 'polypeptide(L)'
;MVDCEVCTRTFVDCHAARQHMDAIGHWGCDTCTAEYWSKAASIQHMNAKCHWAPRFECEACNADFATQQEARRHMDQLNHWRTHWCSDCKKGFQNENNLRMHLNSNIHRGSNISCPFCRRAFATATGVTHHLETASCPNARNLNREAILAEIRRRDPNHLITTKLLTYPISSDSIEATEHCWNGDFYECYLCHREFRSLGALNQHVNSPVHKQRVYHCPSRGCSKEFVALAGLFNHLESESCGAVKFDVVQRNVGGFLSGNRLIAFG
;
A
#
# COMPACT_ATOMS: atom_id res chain seq x y z
N MET A 1 6.99 -44.38 30.63
CA MET A 1 5.61 -43.86 30.61
C MET A 1 5.46 -43.02 29.36
N VAL A 2 4.40 -43.23 28.58
CA VAL A 2 4.13 -42.55 27.30
C VAL A 2 2.80 -41.81 27.45
N ASP A 3 2.83 -40.49 27.30
CA ASP A 3 1.63 -39.65 27.38
C ASP A 3 0.91 -39.63 26.03
N CYS A 4 -0.43 -39.58 26.05
CA CYS A 4 -1.22 -39.35 24.85
C CYS A 4 -1.19 -37.86 24.48
N GLU A 5 -0.90 -37.55 23.22
CA GLU A 5 -0.80 -36.14 22.76
C GLU A 5 -2.18 -35.48 22.61
N VAL A 6 -3.26 -36.27 22.61
CA VAL A 6 -4.65 -35.79 22.40
C VAL A 6 -5.46 -35.79 23.71
N CYS A 7 -5.07 -36.58 24.71
CA CYS A 7 -5.76 -36.61 26.00
C CYS A 7 -4.76 -36.74 27.15
N THR A 8 -5.19 -36.42 28.37
CA THR A 8 -4.32 -36.37 29.56
C THR A 8 -3.95 -37.74 30.13
N ARG A 9 -4.04 -38.83 29.36
CA ARG A 9 -3.77 -40.19 29.83
C ARG A 9 -2.33 -40.62 29.55
N THR A 10 -1.73 -41.23 30.57
CA THR A 10 -0.37 -41.76 30.55
C THR A 10 -0.38 -43.29 30.55
N PHE A 11 0.46 -43.90 29.72
CA PHE A 11 0.54 -45.35 29.53
C PHE A 11 1.90 -45.90 29.94
N VAL A 12 1.94 -47.18 30.32
CA VAL A 12 3.17 -47.86 30.78
C VAL A 12 4.19 -48.04 29.65
N ASP A 13 3.72 -48.29 28.43
CA ASP A 13 4.55 -48.49 27.23
C ASP A 13 3.85 -48.01 25.94
N CYS A 14 4.60 -48.03 24.82
CA CYS A 14 4.12 -47.55 23.53
C CYS A 14 3.10 -48.49 22.87
N HIS A 15 3.02 -49.75 23.29
CA HIS A 15 2.06 -50.72 22.75
C HIS A 15 0.67 -50.48 23.37
N ALA A 16 0.62 -50.25 24.68
CA ALA A 16 -0.59 -49.86 25.39
C ALA A 16 -1.13 -48.49 24.91
N ALA A 17 -0.25 -47.51 24.67
CA ALA A 17 -0.64 -46.23 24.09
C ALA A 17 -1.22 -46.38 22.67
N ARG A 18 -0.66 -47.27 21.84
CA ARG A 18 -1.15 -47.54 20.48
C ARG A 18 -2.51 -48.25 20.49
N GLN A 19 -2.69 -49.26 21.34
CA GLN A 19 -4.00 -49.90 21.52
C GLN A 19 -5.06 -48.90 22.00
N HIS A 20 -4.69 -47.96 22.87
CA HIS A 20 -5.57 -46.87 23.28
C HIS A 20 -5.96 -45.95 22.12
N MET A 21 -5.00 -45.52 21.30
CA MET A 21 -5.28 -44.70 20.11
C MET A 21 -6.19 -45.41 19.10
N ASP A 22 -6.00 -46.73 18.91
CA ASP A 22 -6.81 -47.54 18.01
C ASP A 22 -8.20 -47.87 18.59
N ALA A 23 -8.34 -48.03 19.90
CA ALA A 23 -9.61 -48.36 20.56
C ALA A 23 -10.56 -47.15 20.68
N ILE A 24 -10.03 -45.93 20.84
CA ILE A 24 -10.84 -44.71 20.97
C ILE A 24 -10.89 -43.94 19.64
N GLY A 25 -10.03 -44.26 18.68
CA GLY A 25 -10.02 -43.61 17.36
C GLY A 25 -9.47 -42.18 17.39
N HIS A 26 -8.42 -41.94 18.19
CA HIS A 26 -7.79 -40.63 18.36
C HIS A 26 -6.67 -40.38 17.34
N TRP A 27 -6.99 -40.32 16.05
CA TRP A 27 -6.05 -39.86 15.02
C TRP A 27 -6.54 -38.53 14.43
N GLY A 28 -6.23 -37.43 15.10
CA GLY A 28 -6.62 -36.07 14.69
C GLY A 28 -5.73 -35.50 13.58
N CYS A 29 -6.23 -34.47 12.91
CA CYS A 29 -5.47 -33.61 12.01
C CYS A 29 -5.08 -32.31 12.73
N ASP A 30 -3.83 -31.86 12.64
CA ASP A 30 -3.39 -30.63 13.31
C ASP A 30 -3.87 -29.34 12.62
N THR A 31 -4.32 -29.45 11.36
CA THR A 31 -4.75 -28.32 10.53
C THR A 31 -6.27 -28.22 10.36
N CYS A 32 -7.04 -29.18 10.86
CA CYS A 32 -8.50 -29.12 10.87
C CYS A 32 -9.09 -29.97 12.01
N THR A 33 -10.38 -29.83 12.29
CA THR A 33 -11.05 -30.56 13.39
C THR A 33 -11.43 -32.00 13.03
N ALA A 34 -10.83 -32.59 11.99
CA ALA A 34 -11.19 -33.93 11.54
C ALA A 34 -10.45 -35.00 12.35
N GLU A 35 -11.21 -35.97 12.86
CA GLU A 35 -10.73 -37.09 13.65
C GLU A 35 -10.97 -38.41 12.90
N TYR A 36 -10.00 -39.33 13.01
CA TYR A 36 -10.02 -40.59 12.28
C TYR A 36 -9.85 -41.78 13.23
N TRP A 37 -10.62 -42.84 12.98
CA TRP A 37 -10.62 -44.07 13.75
C TRP A 37 -9.42 -45.00 13.44
N SER A 38 -8.58 -44.65 12.47
CA SER A 38 -7.35 -45.39 12.19
C SER A 38 -6.24 -44.48 11.64
N LYS A 39 -5.00 -44.84 11.93
CA LYS A 39 -3.81 -44.15 11.41
C LYS A 39 -3.80 -44.08 9.88
N ALA A 40 -4.23 -45.14 9.21
CA ALA A 40 -4.29 -45.20 7.75
C ALA A 40 -5.27 -44.17 7.18
N ALA A 41 -6.45 -44.01 7.80
CA ALA A 41 -7.45 -43.04 7.38
C ALA A 41 -6.98 -41.59 7.62
N SER A 42 -6.30 -41.31 8.74
CA SER A 42 -5.69 -40.00 9.01
C SER A 42 -4.61 -39.67 7.98
N ILE A 43 -3.70 -40.60 7.66
CA ILE A 43 -2.67 -40.40 6.63
C ILE A 43 -3.30 -40.15 5.25
N GLN A 44 -4.36 -40.89 4.91
CA GLN A 44 -5.07 -40.69 3.64
C GLN A 44 -5.72 -39.31 3.57
N HIS A 45 -6.34 -38.83 4.65
CA HIS A 45 -6.87 -37.47 4.73
C HIS A 45 -5.78 -36.42 4.55
N MET A 46 -4.69 -36.55 5.32
CA MET A 46 -3.59 -35.60 5.30
C MET A 46 -2.92 -35.54 3.91
N ASN A 47 -2.86 -36.66 3.18
CA ASN A 47 -2.42 -36.70 1.78
C ASN A 47 -3.45 -36.06 0.84
N ALA A 48 -4.73 -36.41 0.96
CA ALA A 48 -5.80 -35.92 0.08
C ALA A 48 -6.09 -34.42 0.23
N LYS A 49 -5.83 -33.87 1.42
CA LYS A 49 -5.99 -32.44 1.74
C LYS A 49 -4.66 -31.68 1.77
N CYS A 50 -3.56 -32.33 1.41
CA CYS A 50 -2.21 -31.75 1.40
C CYS A 50 -1.78 -31.11 2.72
N HIS A 51 -2.27 -31.62 3.85
CA HIS A 51 -1.94 -31.12 5.19
C HIS A 51 -0.50 -31.47 5.62
N TRP A 52 0.16 -32.41 4.93
CA TRP A 52 1.57 -32.75 5.16
C TRP A 52 2.56 -31.77 4.50
N ALA A 53 2.12 -30.95 3.56
CA ALA A 53 3.04 -30.25 2.66
C ALA A 53 3.77 -29.11 3.40
N PRO A 54 5.11 -28.98 3.26
CA PRO A 54 5.78 -27.75 3.66
C PRO A 54 5.13 -26.60 2.89
N ARG A 55 4.58 -25.64 3.63
CA ARG A 55 3.97 -24.44 3.04
C ARG A 55 5.09 -23.53 2.61
N PHE A 56 5.18 -23.30 1.30
CA PHE A 56 6.09 -22.31 0.74
C PHE A 56 5.37 -20.96 0.78
N GLU A 57 5.76 -20.12 1.73
CA GLU A 57 5.12 -18.82 1.93
C GLU A 57 5.64 -17.80 0.92
N CYS A 58 4.74 -16.96 0.43
CA CYS A 58 5.12 -15.77 -0.30
C CYS A 58 5.68 -14.71 0.64
N GLU A 59 6.85 -14.18 0.32
CA GLU A 59 7.46 -13.12 1.14
C GLU A 59 6.72 -11.78 1.04
N ALA A 60 5.85 -11.59 0.05
CA ALA A 60 5.19 -10.30 -0.23
C ALA A 60 3.68 -10.27 0.08
N CYS A 61 3.04 -11.41 0.32
CA CYS A 61 1.62 -11.51 0.67
C CYS A 61 1.35 -12.75 1.53
N ASN A 62 0.13 -12.88 2.05
CA ASN A 62 -0.26 -14.01 2.90
C ASN A 62 -0.59 -15.28 2.11
N ALA A 63 -0.09 -15.42 0.88
CA ALA A 63 -0.31 -16.61 0.08
C ALA A 63 0.72 -17.69 0.46
N ASP A 64 0.24 -18.90 0.67
CA ASP A 64 1.04 -20.08 0.89
C ASP A 64 0.77 -21.11 -0.21
N PHE A 65 1.79 -21.89 -0.55
CA PHE A 65 1.73 -22.86 -1.63
C PHE A 65 2.16 -24.24 -1.15
N ALA A 66 1.50 -25.27 -1.67
CA ALA A 66 1.79 -26.66 -1.32
C ALA A 66 3.12 -27.14 -1.93
N THR A 67 3.59 -26.49 -2.99
CA THR A 67 4.86 -26.84 -3.67
C THR A 67 5.74 -25.63 -3.95
N GLN A 68 7.05 -25.87 -3.99
CA GLN A 68 8.03 -24.83 -4.31
C GLN A 68 7.85 -24.28 -5.73
N GLN A 69 7.38 -25.11 -6.67
CA GLN A 69 7.17 -24.70 -8.06
C GLN A 69 5.98 -23.74 -8.18
N GLU A 70 4.90 -23.98 -7.44
CA GLU A 70 3.75 -23.07 -7.37
C GLU A 70 4.13 -21.75 -6.70
N ALA A 71 4.90 -21.79 -5.61
CA ALA A 71 5.44 -20.59 -4.98
C ALA A 71 6.35 -19.82 -5.94
N ARG A 72 7.29 -20.48 -6.63
CA ARG A 72 8.15 -19.83 -7.64
C ARG A 72 7.33 -19.20 -8.76
N ARG A 73 6.36 -19.92 -9.32
CA ARG A 73 5.47 -19.40 -10.36
C ARG A 73 4.70 -18.18 -9.87
N HIS A 74 4.18 -18.21 -8.64
CA HIS A 74 3.53 -17.05 -8.02
C HIS A 74 4.49 -15.87 -7.87
N MET A 75 5.70 -16.12 -7.39
CA MET A 75 6.74 -15.12 -7.21
C MET A 75 7.17 -14.49 -8.55
N ASP A 76 7.26 -15.29 -9.61
CA ASP A 76 7.57 -14.83 -10.97
C ASP A 76 6.40 -14.04 -11.58
N GLN A 77 5.17 -14.57 -11.50
CA GLN A 77 3.99 -13.96 -12.10
C GLN A 77 3.62 -12.61 -11.48
N LEU A 78 3.79 -12.47 -10.17
CA LEU A 78 3.48 -11.24 -9.43
C LEU A 78 4.73 -10.41 -9.11
N ASN A 79 5.90 -10.85 -9.56
CA ASN A 79 7.19 -10.24 -9.25
C ASN A 79 7.37 -9.99 -7.74
N HIS A 80 7.02 -10.99 -6.94
CA HIS A 80 7.07 -10.92 -5.46
C HIS A 80 8.47 -11.21 -4.89
N TRP A 81 9.47 -11.47 -5.74
CA TRP A 81 10.86 -11.60 -5.33
C TRP A 81 11.37 -10.34 -4.65
N ARG A 82 11.79 -10.47 -3.39
CA ARG A 82 12.48 -9.40 -2.66
C ARG A 82 13.94 -9.37 -3.07
N THR A 83 14.24 -8.66 -4.15
CA THR A 83 15.61 -8.51 -4.65
C THR A 83 16.39 -7.41 -3.91
N HIS A 84 15.72 -6.52 -3.19
CA HIS A 84 16.33 -5.38 -2.49
C HIS A 84 16.08 -5.47 -0.99
N TRP A 85 17.11 -5.29 -0.17
CA TRP A 85 17.03 -5.47 1.29
C TRP A 85 17.51 -4.23 2.04
N CYS A 86 16.79 -3.86 3.10
CA CYS A 86 17.27 -2.88 4.06
C CYS A 86 18.30 -3.54 4.99
N SER A 87 19.50 -2.97 5.05
CA SER A 87 20.58 -3.45 5.93
C SER A 87 20.22 -3.42 7.41
N ASP A 88 19.41 -2.43 7.80
CA ASP A 88 19.22 -2.05 9.20
C ASP A 88 18.08 -2.84 9.84
N CYS A 89 16.96 -3.02 9.12
CA CYS A 89 15.78 -3.74 9.63
C CYS A 89 15.55 -5.10 8.96
N LYS A 90 16.43 -5.49 8.02
CA LYS A 90 16.35 -6.76 7.26
C LYS A 90 15.03 -6.99 6.51
N LYS A 91 14.26 -5.93 6.27
CA LYS A 91 13.05 -5.98 5.46
C LYS A 91 13.43 -5.98 3.97
N GLY A 92 12.81 -6.88 3.19
CA GLY A 92 13.04 -6.96 1.76
C GLY A 92 11.90 -6.33 0.94
N PHE A 93 12.24 -5.89 -0.27
CA PHE A 93 11.40 -5.10 -1.17
C PHE A 93 11.54 -5.62 -2.60
N GLN A 94 10.44 -5.52 -3.35
CA GLN A 94 10.34 -6.02 -4.73
C GLN A 94 11.17 -5.22 -5.75
N ASN A 95 11.52 -3.98 -5.43
CA ASN A 95 12.32 -3.12 -6.30
C ASN A 95 13.06 -2.05 -5.50
N GLU A 96 14.08 -1.46 -6.12
CA GLU A 96 14.94 -0.43 -5.53
C GLU A 96 14.16 0.83 -5.09
N ASN A 97 13.13 1.23 -5.84
CA ASN A 97 12.33 2.41 -5.50
C ASN A 97 11.58 2.20 -4.18
N ASN A 98 11.00 1.02 -3.98
CA ASN A 98 10.30 0.67 -2.74
C ASN A 98 11.25 0.61 -1.55
N LEU A 99 12.46 0.06 -1.73
CA LEU A 99 13.51 0.11 -0.70
C LEU A 99 13.87 1.56 -0.36
N ARG A 100 14.09 2.41 -1.37
CA ARG A 100 14.43 3.83 -1.16
C ARG A 100 13.32 4.58 -0.43
N MET A 101 12.07 4.39 -0.81
CA MET A 101 10.91 4.96 -0.10
C MET A 101 10.84 4.48 1.34
N HIS A 102 11.17 3.21 1.61
CA HIS A 102 11.25 2.68 2.96
C HIS A 102 12.38 3.33 3.78
N LEU A 103 13.58 3.48 3.21
CA LEU A 103 14.68 4.19 3.85
C LEU A 103 14.34 5.66 4.13
N ASN A 104 13.45 6.24 3.33
CA ASN A 104 12.93 7.59 3.50
C ASN A 104 11.72 7.69 4.46
N SER A 105 11.25 6.57 5.00
CA SER A 105 10.09 6.56 5.90
C SER A 105 10.45 6.93 7.35
N ASN A 106 9.42 7.13 8.18
CA ASN A 106 9.60 7.41 9.61
C ASN A 106 10.36 6.31 10.37
N ILE A 107 10.42 5.08 9.82
CA ILE A 107 11.11 3.95 10.44
C ILE A 107 12.61 4.26 10.61
N HIS A 108 13.22 4.89 9.61
CA HIS A 108 14.66 5.17 9.59
C HIS A 108 14.99 6.65 9.80
N ARG A 109 14.12 7.56 9.35
CA ARG A 109 14.38 9.00 9.40
C ARG A 109 13.56 9.76 10.44
N GLY A 110 12.59 9.11 11.07
CA GLY A 110 11.63 9.76 11.96
C GLY A 110 10.68 10.71 11.22
N SER A 111 9.92 11.50 11.99
CA SER A 111 8.95 12.47 11.46
C SER A 111 9.46 13.89 11.71
N ASN A 112 10.19 14.45 10.75
CA ASN A 112 10.88 15.73 10.91
C ASN A 112 10.11 16.93 10.36
N ILE A 113 9.01 16.71 9.66
CA ILE A 113 8.20 17.77 9.06
C ILE A 113 6.90 17.91 9.83
N SER A 114 6.70 19.06 10.47
CA SER A 114 5.47 19.35 11.20
C SER A 114 4.53 20.22 10.37
N CYS A 115 3.24 19.87 10.37
CA CYS A 115 2.21 20.75 9.83
C CYS A 115 2.19 22.08 10.62
N PRO A 116 2.26 23.25 9.96
CA PRO A 116 2.33 24.54 10.66
C PRO A 116 1.04 24.87 11.42
N PHE A 117 -0.09 24.27 11.05
CA PHE A 117 -1.41 24.57 11.63
C PHE A 117 -1.79 23.64 12.79
N CYS A 118 -1.55 22.33 12.64
CA CYS A 118 -1.95 21.32 13.64
C CYS A 118 -0.77 20.68 14.37
N ARG A 119 0.47 21.01 14.00
CA ARG A 119 1.73 20.46 14.56
C ARG A 119 1.88 18.94 14.44
N ARG A 120 1.01 18.27 13.67
CA ARG A 120 1.16 16.84 13.36
C ARG A 120 2.45 16.63 12.56
N ALA A 121 3.24 15.66 12.98
CA ALA A 121 4.51 15.32 12.36
C ALA A 121 4.34 14.30 11.23
N PHE A 122 5.11 14.48 10.15
CA PHE A 122 5.15 13.67 8.95
C PHE A 122 6.60 13.33 8.61
N ALA A 123 6.79 12.17 7.99
CA ALA A 123 8.10 11.70 7.53
C ALA A 123 8.57 12.38 6.24
N THR A 124 7.61 12.79 5.39
CA THR A 124 7.87 13.26 4.03
C THR A 124 7.10 14.56 3.72
N ALA A 125 7.64 15.35 2.78
CA ALA A 125 6.99 16.52 2.22
C ALA A 125 5.65 16.13 1.55
N THR A 126 5.66 15.02 0.81
CA THR A 126 4.44 14.42 0.24
C THR A 126 3.35 14.22 1.29
N GLY A 127 3.70 13.69 2.47
CA GLY A 127 2.74 13.39 3.53
C GLY A 127 2.05 14.64 4.10
N VAL A 128 2.82 15.69 4.41
CA VAL A 128 2.25 16.94 4.94
C VAL A 128 1.43 17.67 3.87
N THR A 129 1.87 17.66 2.61
CA THR A 129 1.12 18.29 1.51
C THR A 129 -0.20 17.57 1.27
N HIS A 130 -0.19 16.24 1.22
CA HIS A 130 -1.41 15.46 1.09
C HIS A 130 -2.40 15.76 2.21
N HIS A 131 -1.92 15.82 3.46
CA HIS A 131 -2.75 16.18 4.63
C HIS A 131 -3.48 17.53 4.48
N LEU A 132 -2.84 18.50 3.82
CA LEU A 132 -3.43 19.82 3.56
C LEU A 132 -4.33 19.81 2.31
N GLU A 133 -3.97 19.09 1.24
CA GLU A 133 -4.78 19.00 0.02
C GLU A 133 -6.11 18.26 0.23
N THR A 134 -6.16 17.30 1.16
CA THR A 134 -7.38 16.55 1.51
C THR A 134 -8.20 17.19 2.63
N ALA A 135 -7.91 18.46 2.99
CA ALA A 135 -8.57 19.18 4.08
C ALA A 135 -8.60 18.40 5.42
N SER A 136 -7.65 17.50 5.63
CA SER A 136 -7.59 16.63 6.81
C SER A 136 -6.97 17.32 8.02
N CYS A 137 -6.54 18.58 7.86
CA CYS A 137 -6.04 19.40 8.95
C CYS A 137 -7.20 19.96 9.79
N PRO A 138 -7.29 19.65 11.09
CA PRO A 138 -8.37 20.16 11.94
C PRO A 138 -8.34 21.70 12.06
N ASN A 139 -7.14 22.29 12.02
CA ASN A 139 -6.90 23.72 12.20
C ASN A 139 -6.79 24.51 10.87
N ALA A 140 -6.93 23.83 9.73
CA ALA A 140 -6.85 24.45 8.40
C ALA A 140 -7.76 23.73 7.40
N ARG A 141 -9.06 23.62 7.74
CA ARG A 141 -10.06 22.93 6.91
C ARG A 141 -10.36 23.64 5.59
N ASN A 142 -10.05 24.94 5.52
CA ASN A 142 -10.18 25.75 4.32
C ASN A 142 -9.06 25.49 3.30
N LEU A 143 -7.97 24.83 3.72
CA LEU A 143 -6.95 24.36 2.78
C LEU A 143 -7.45 23.09 2.11
N ASN A 144 -7.53 23.15 0.80
CA ASN A 144 -7.83 22.04 -0.09
C ASN A 144 -6.99 22.22 -1.37
N ARG A 145 -7.06 21.23 -2.27
CA ARG A 145 -6.35 21.26 -3.55
C ARG A 145 -6.53 22.58 -4.31
N GLU A 146 -7.76 23.08 -4.40
CA GLU A 146 -8.09 24.29 -5.16
C GLU A 146 -7.51 25.56 -4.50
N ALA A 147 -7.60 25.67 -3.17
CA ALA A 147 -7.02 26.78 -2.41
C ALA A 147 -5.48 26.81 -2.49
N ILE A 148 -4.85 25.64 -2.40
CA ILE A 148 -3.40 25.49 -2.54
C ILE A 148 -2.96 25.84 -3.97
N LEU A 149 -3.67 25.35 -4.99
CA LEU A 149 -3.38 25.66 -6.39
C LEU A 149 -3.49 27.17 -6.68
N ALA A 150 -4.52 27.83 -6.15
CA ALA A 150 -4.71 29.26 -6.31
C ALA A 150 -3.53 30.06 -5.75
N GLU A 151 -3.06 29.71 -4.55
CA GLU A 151 -1.91 30.40 -3.94
C GLU A 151 -0.59 30.11 -4.67
N ILE A 152 -0.42 28.90 -5.21
CA ILE A 152 0.78 28.56 -6.01
C ILE A 152 0.79 29.35 -7.32
N ARG A 153 -0.34 29.41 -8.03
CA ARG A 153 -0.46 30.19 -9.28
C ARG A 153 -0.13 31.67 -9.06
N ARG A 154 -0.52 32.23 -7.92
CA ARG A 154 -0.17 33.61 -7.53
C ARG A 154 1.34 33.81 -7.36
N ARG A 155 2.04 32.76 -6.92
CA ARG A 155 3.49 32.79 -6.62
C ARG A 155 4.36 32.32 -7.78
N ASP A 156 3.79 31.62 -8.76
CA ASP A 156 4.48 31.05 -9.92
C ASP A 156 4.11 31.79 -11.22
N PRO A 157 4.45 33.09 -11.37
CA PRO A 157 4.10 33.87 -12.56
C PRO A 157 4.80 33.37 -13.83
N ASN A 158 5.91 32.65 -13.67
CA ASN A 158 6.70 32.09 -14.77
C ASN A 158 6.27 30.67 -15.15
N HIS A 159 5.29 30.07 -14.45
CA HIS A 159 4.80 28.72 -14.70
C HIS A 159 5.91 27.67 -14.65
N LEU A 160 6.77 27.75 -13.64
CA LEU A 160 7.85 26.80 -13.41
C LEU A 160 7.33 25.42 -13.00
N ILE A 161 6.22 25.38 -12.27
CA ILE A 161 5.59 24.13 -11.83
C ILE A 161 4.12 24.04 -12.19
N THR A 162 3.45 25.15 -12.48
CA THR A 162 2.02 25.18 -12.86
C THR A 162 1.83 25.16 -14.37
N THR A 163 0.81 24.47 -14.86
CA THR A 163 0.47 24.46 -16.30
C THR A 163 -0.35 25.70 -16.70
N LYS A 164 -0.05 26.26 -17.89
CA LYS A 164 -0.84 27.35 -18.51
C LYS A 164 -2.13 26.78 -19.10
N LEU A 165 -3.15 26.61 -18.26
CA LEU A 165 -4.46 26.14 -18.68
C LEU A 165 -5.45 27.30 -18.80
N LEU A 166 -6.25 27.32 -19.87
CA LEU A 166 -7.48 28.11 -19.92
C LEU A 166 -8.45 27.50 -18.89
N THR A 167 -8.80 28.25 -17.84
CA THR A 167 -9.75 27.76 -16.82
C THR A 167 -11.08 28.49 -16.93
N TYR A 168 -12.17 27.76 -17.07
CA TYR A 168 -13.51 28.24 -16.73
C TYR A 168 -13.74 28.04 -15.23
N PRO A 169 -14.45 28.94 -14.53
CA PRO A 169 -14.85 28.70 -13.15
C PRO A 169 -15.88 27.56 -13.14
N ILE A 170 -15.43 26.35 -12.84
CA ILE A 170 -16.30 25.18 -12.72
C ILE A 170 -16.81 25.12 -11.27
N SER A 171 -18.14 25.07 -11.11
CA SER A 171 -18.81 24.81 -9.85
C SER A 171 -18.42 23.43 -9.31
N SER A 172 -18.20 23.36 -8.00
CA SER A 172 -17.89 22.11 -7.30
C SER A 172 -19.10 21.18 -7.31
N ASP A 173 -19.28 20.40 -8.37
CA ASP A 173 -20.22 19.29 -8.36
C ASP A 173 -19.47 18.02 -7.94
N SER A 174 -19.81 17.49 -6.77
CA SER A 174 -19.44 16.13 -6.39
C SER A 174 -20.11 15.16 -7.35
N ILE A 175 -19.32 14.29 -7.98
CA ILE A 175 -19.86 13.25 -8.85
C ILE A 175 -20.38 12.13 -7.96
N GLU A 176 -21.67 11.83 -8.04
CA GLU A 176 -22.29 10.70 -7.35
C GLU A 176 -22.50 9.55 -8.35
N ALA A 177 -21.82 8.43 -8.10
CA ALA A 177 -22.09 7.19 -8.81
C ALA A 177 -23.36 6.54 -8.23
N THR A 178 -24.22 6.05 -9.10
CA THR A 178 -25.49 5.38 -8.72
C THR A 178 -25.43 3.89 -9.05
N GLU A 179 -26.43 3.14 -8.59
CA GLU A 179 -26.55 1.69 -8.88
C GLU A 179 -26.57 1.36 -10.39
N HIS A 180 -26.88 2.34 -11.25
CA HIS A 180 -26.84 2.21 -12.71
C HIS A 180 -25.43 2.01 -13.28
N CYS A 181 -24.39 2.21 -12.48
CA CYS A 181 -23.01 1.92 -12.89
C CYS A 181 -22.67 0.43 -12.82
N TRP A 182 -23.59 -0.44 -12.37
CA TRP A 182 -23.41 -1.88 -12.36
C TRP A 182 -23.58 -2.48 -13.76
N ASN A 183 -22.55 -3.16 -14.26
CA ASN A 183 -22.55 -3.76 -15.60
C ASN A 183 -22.94 -5.25 -15.64
N GLY A 184 -23.28 -5.85 -14.49
CA GLY A 184 -23.59 -7.27 -14.36
C GLY A 184 -22.63 -8.03 -13.45
N ASP A 185 -21.36 -7.63 -13.45
CA ASP A 185 -20.29 -8.28 -12.66
C ASP A 185 -19.58 -7.29 -11.71
N PHE A 186 -19.49 -6.02 -12.11
CA PHE A 186 -18.79 -4.96 -11.36
C PHE A 186 -19.48 -3.60 -11.53
N TYR A 187 -19.14 -2.66 -10.64
CA TYR A 187 -19.43 -1.24 -10.83
C TYR A 187 -18.35 -0.60 -11.70
N GLU A 188 -18.73 -0.05 -12.85
CA GLU A 188 -17.81 0.52 -13.82
C GLU A 188 -17.74 2.06 -13.73
N CYS A 189 -16.52 2.61 -13.73
CA CYS A 189 -16.33 4.04 -13.90
C CYS A 189 -16.35 4.42 -15.38
N TYR A 190 -17.43 5.03 -15.88
CA TYR A 190 -17.52 5.44 -17.29
C TYR A 190 -16.54 6.54 -17.74
N LEU A 191 -15.78 7.15 -16.82
CA LEU A 191 -14.73 8.12 -17.17
C LEU A 191 -13.38 7.44 -17.50
N CYS A 192 -13.15 6.21 -17.03
CA CYS A 192 -11.88 5.51 -17.27
C CYS A 192 -11.99 3.98 -17.44
N HIS A 193 -13.21 3.45 -17.44
CA HIS A 193 -13.55 2.03 -17.56
C HIS A 193 -12.90 1.13 -16.50
N ARG A 194 -12.61 1.66 -15.30
CA ARG A 194 -12.18 0.84 -14.16
C ARG A 194 -13.36 0.18 -13.46
N GLU A 195 -13.15 -1.08 -13.10
CA GLU A 195 -14.13 -1.93 -12.44
C GLU A 195 -13.91 -1.96 -10.92
N PHE A 196 -15.01 -1.89 -10.17
CA PHE A 196 -15.05 -1.87 -8.71
C PHE A 196 -16.04 -2.89 -8.19
N ARG A 197 -15.71 -3.51 -7.05
CA ARG A 197 -16.57 -4.53 -6.41
C ARG A 197 -17.71 -3.93 -5.58
N SER A 198 -17.73 -2.62 -5.35
CA SER A 198 -18.77 -1.96 -4.58
C SER A 198 -19.01 -0.52 -5.05
N LEU A 199 -20.26 -0.06 -4.90
CA LEU A 199 -20.65 1.31 -5.23
C LEU A 199 -19.88 2.34 -4.40
N GLY A 200 -19.61 2.05 -3.12
CA GLY A 200 -18.81 2.91 -2.25
C GLY A 200 -17.38 3.09 -2.75
N ALA A 201 -16.75 2.04 -3.28
CA ALA A 201 -15.41 2.12 -3.86
C ALA A 201 -15.40 2.95 -5.16
N LEU A 202 -16.43 2.79 -6.01
CA LEU A 202 -16.60 3.63 -7.20
C LEU A 202 -16.83 5.11 -6.82
N ASN A 203 -17.69 5.38 -5.84
CA ASN A 203 -17.94 6.73 -5.34
C ASN A 203 -16.68 7.38 -4.78
N GLN A 204 -15.86 6.64 -4.04
CA GLN A 204 -14.57 7.13 -3.58
C GLN A 204 -13.61 7.41 -4.76
N HIS A 205 -13.63 6.57 -5.79
CA HIS A 205 -12.80 6.75 -6.98
C HIS A 205 -13.18 7.99 -7.80
N VAL A 206 -14.45 8.20 -8.12
CA VAL A 206 -14.90 9.34 -8.94
C VAL A 206 -14.75 10.69 -8.22
N ASN A 207 -14.86 10.69 -6.88
CA ASN A 207 -14.59 11.87 -6.06
C ASN A 207 -13.10 12.06 -5.74
N SER A 208 -12.25 11.10 -6.12
CA SER A 208 -10.80 11.28 -5.99
C SER A 208 -10.26 12.24 -7.07
N PRO A 209 -9.04 12.76 -6.90
CA PRO A 209 -8.41 13.59 -7.93
C PRO A 209 -8.14 12.86 -9.25
N VAL A 210 -8.39 11.55 -9.39
CA VAL A 210 -7.98 10.76 -10.56
C VAL A 210 -8.45 11.32 -11.91
N HIS A 211 -9.64 11.94 -11.97
CA HIS A 211 -10.18 12.56 -13.18
C HIS A 211 -10.00 14.09 -13.22
N LYS A 212 -9.42 14.68 -12.17
CA LYS A 212 -9.17 16.12 -12.15
C LYS A 212 -8.02 16.45 -13.10
N GLN A 213 -8.06 17.67 -13.65
CA GLN A 213 -7.04 18.16 -14.57
C GLN A 213 -5.64 18.13 -13.94
N ARG A 214 -4.63 17.79 -14.75
CA ARG A 214 -3.22 17.86 -14.38
C ARG A 214 -2.76 19.31 -14.43
N VAL A 215 -2.57 19.89 -13.24
CA VAL A 215 -2.29 21.32 -13.07
C VAL A 215 -0.81 21.58 -12.75
N TYR A 216 -0.05 20.53 -12.43
CA TYR A 216 1.37 20.60 -12.11
C TYR A 216 2.20 19.81 -13.13
N HIS A 217 3.42 20.26 -13.40
CA HIS A 217 4.40 19.54 -14.21
C HIS A 217 5.78 19.55 -13.54
N CYS A 218 6.62 18.61 -13.94
CA CYS A 218 8.01 18.57 -13.46
C CYS A 218 8.81 19.74 -14.07
N PRO A 219 9.55 20.53 -13.27
CA PRO A 219 10.34 21.66 -13.78
C PRO A 219 11.59 21.24 -14.56
N SER A 220 11.96 19.95 -14.54
CA SER A 220 13.14 19.46 -15.25
C SER A 220 12.91 19.40 -16.76
N ARG A 221 13.82 20.00 -17.53
CA ARG A 221 13.78 20.06 -19.00
C ARG A 221 13.76 18.68 -19.68
N GLY A 222 14.17 17.63 -18.98
CA GLY A 222 14.13 16.24 -19.48
C GLY A 222 12.93 15.42 -19.01
N CYS A 223 11.99 16.02 -18.25
CA CYS A 223 10.88 15.29 -17.64
C CYS A 223 9.52 15.88 -18.04
N SER A 224 8.75 15.11 -18.81
CA SER A 224 7.40 15.48 -19.25
C SER A 224 6.28 14.99 -18.32
N LYS A 225 6.60 14.65 -17.06
CA LYS A 225 5.59 14.13 -16.12
C LYS A 225 4.71 15.25 -15.59
N GLU A 226 3.41 15.01 -15.63
CA GLU A 226 2.37 15.92 -15.14
C GLU A 226 1.57 15.30 -13.99
N PHE A 227 1.10 16.14 -13.07
CA PHE A 227 0.46 15.73 -11.82
C PHE A 227 -0.82 16.51 -11.57
N VAL A 228 -1.80 15.82 -10.99
CA VAL A 228 -3.08 16.41 -10.59
C VAL A 228 -2.97 17.20 -9.29
N ALA A 229 -2.13 16.74 -8.38
CA ALA A 229 -2.00 17.24 -7.02
C ALA A 229 -0.53 17.52 -6.70
N LEU A 230 -0.27 18.47 -5.79
CA LEU A 230 1.08 18.86 -5.41
C LEU A 230 1.80 17.73 -4.68
N ALA A 231 1.09 16.96 -3.84
CA ALA A 231 1.64 15.77 -3.22
C ALA A 231 2.18 14.76 -4.27
N GLY A 232 1.53 14.67 -5.43
CA GLY A 232 2.00 13.84 -6.54
C GLY A 232 3.32 14.33 -7.14
N LEU A 233 3.46 15.65 -7.30
CA LEU A 233 4.71 16.27 -7.75
C LEU A 233 5.83 16.07 -6.72
N PHE A 234 5.57 16.27 -5.42
CA PHE A 234 6.58 16.03 -4.38
C PHE A 234 6.99 14.57 -4.30
N ASN A 235 6.06 13.62 -4.42
CA ASN A 235 6.41 12.21 -4.45
C ASN A 235 7.32 11.88 -5.65
N HIS A 236 7.07 12.51 -6.80
CA HIS A 236 7.93 12.38 -7.96
C HIS A 236 9.33 12.95 -7.72
N LEU A 237 9.45 14.14 -7.13
CA LEU A 237 10.75 14.74 -6.82
C LEU A 237 11.49 13.95 -5.72
N GLU A 238 10.79 13.47 -4.69
CA GLU A 238 11.32 12.63 -3.61
C GLU A 238 11.82 11.27 -4.10
N SER A 239 11.20 10.71 -5.15
CA SER A 239 11.64 9.44 -5.74
C SER A 239 12.98 9.56 -6.48
N GLU A 240 13.44 10.79 -6.75
CA GLU A 240 14.60 11.13 -7.58
C GLU A 240 14.55 10.54 -9.00
N SER A 241 13.38 10.07 -9.44
CA SER A 241 13.21 9.33 -10.71
C SER A 241 13.49 10.15 -11.97
N CYS A 242 13.48 11.49 -11.88
CA CYS A 242 13.84 12.39 -12.98
C CYS A 242 15.19 13.10 -12.80
N GLY A 243 15.88 12.87 -11.67
CA GLY A 243 17.14 13.56 -11.33
C GLY A 243 17.01 15.08 -11.13
N ALA A 244 15.80 15.64 -11.12
CA ALA A 244 15.57 17.08 -11.07
C ALA A 244 16.01 17.71 -9.74
N VAL A 245 15.74 17.02 -8.63
CA VAL A 245 16.02 17.48 -7.26
C VAL A 245 16.30 16.27 -6.40
N LYS A 246 17.24 16.39 -5.45
CA LYS A 246 17.50 15.37 -4.43
C LYS A 246 16.43 15.40 -3.34
N PHE A 247 16.10 14.22 -2.78
CA PHE A 247 15.10 14.05 -1.73
C PHE A 247 15.28 15.05 -0.57
N ASP A 248 16.50 15.18 -0.04
CA ASP A 248 16.81 16.04 1.10
C ASP A 248 16.56 17.53 0.82
N VAL A 249 16.69 17.96 -0.44
CA VAL A 249 16.44 19.36 -0.84
C VAL A 249 14.94 19.64 -0.80
N VAL A 250 14.09 18.73 -1.30
CA VAL A 250 12.63 18.93 -1.21
C VAL A 250 12.14 18.84 0.24
N GLN A 251 12.71 17.96 1.08
CA GLN A 251 12.38 17.92 2.52
C GLN A 251 12.68 19.24 3.24
N ARG A 252 13.86 19.84 2.98
CA ARG A 252 14.26 21.10 3.65
C ARG A 252 13.42 22.30 3.21
N ASN A 253 13.02 22.33 1.94
CA ASN A 253 12.33 23.48 1.38
C ASN A 253 10.80 23.43 1.55
N VAL A 254 10.20 22.29 1.90
CA VAL A 254 8.73 22.19 2.09
C VAL A 254 8.23 23.14 3.18
N GLY A 255 9.00 23.36 4.25
CA GLY A 255 8.64 24.32 5.30
C GLY A 255 8.54 25.75 4.76
N GLY A 256 9.46 26.16 3.88
CA GLY A 256 9.42 27.47 3.24
C GLY A 256 8.24 27.64 2.29
N PHE A 257 7.80 26.56 1.65
CA PHE A 257 6.62 26.51 0.81
C PHE A 257 5.33 26.63 1.63
N LEU A 258 5.24 25.92 2.75
CA LEU A 258 4.06 25.88 3.63
C LEU A 258 3.92 27.14 4.50
N SER A 259 5.03 27.74 4.92
CA SER A 259 5.06 28.99 5.71
C SER A 259 5.07 30.25 4.86
N GLY A 260 5.09 30.10 3.52
CA GLY A 260 4.87 31.20 2.59
C GLY A 260 6.09 32.08 2.29
N ASN A 261 7.32 31.65 2.59
CA ASN A 261 8.51 32.50 2.49
C ASN A 261 9.36 32.30 1.21
N ARG A 262 9.22 31.19 0.44
CA ARG A 262 9.91 31.02 -0.87
C ARG A 262 9.40 29.81 -1.66
N LEU A 263 9.29 29.94 -3.00
CA LEU A 263 9.24 28.79 -3.91
C LEU A 263 10.64 28.17 -4.01
N ILE A 264 10.71 26.85 -4.21
CA ILE A 264 11.97 26.10 -4.30
C ILE A 264 12.82 26.70 -5.42
N ALA A 265 14.03 27.17 -5.10
CA ALA A 265 15.03 27.50 -6.09
C ALA A 265 15.62 26.18 -6.63
N PHE A 266 15.26 25.82 -7.85
CA PHE A 266 15.88 24.73 -8.58
C PHE A 266 17.20 25.28 -9.15
N GLY A 267 18.29 25.09 -8.39
CA GLY A 267 19.66 25.43 -8.80
C GLY A 267 20.37 24.22 -9.38
#